data_AF-A0A3M2GMK3-F1
#
_entry.id   AF-A0A3M2GMK3-F1
#
_cell.length_a   1.000
_cell.length_b   1.000
_cell.length_c   1.000
_cell.angle_alpha   90.00
_cell.angle_beta   90.00
_cell.angle_gamma   90.00
#
_symmetry.space_group_name_H-M   'P 1'
#
loop_
_entity.id
_entity.type
_entity.pdbx_description
1 polymer ?
#
loop_
_entity_poly.entity_id
_entity_poly.type
_entity_poly.pdbx_seq_one_letter_code
_entity_poly.pdbx_strand_id
1 'polypeptide(L)'
;PFGTARVVLHDLRTGSPTEGRTWWTDLGRRPDGSHDHRGIYIPPGVAHGFAALTEVTITYLVDGYFNPDDELGVAWDDPDIGADWGVTDPVLSARDRANPRRADLPADRRPHAGLRT
;
A
#
# COMPACT_ATOMS: atom_id res chain seq x y z
N PRO A 1 -15.16 -1.95 0.15
CA PRO A 1 -14.93 -2.58 1.48
C PRO A 1 -16.20 -2.40 2.33
N PHE A 2 -16.49 -3.25 3.30
CA PHE A 2 -17.46 -2.92 4.38
C PHE A 2 -16.66 -2.36 5.54
N GLY A 3 -17.08 -1.25 6.15
CA GLY A 3 -16.26 -0.51 7.13
C GLY A 3 -15.45 0.61 6.46
N THR A 4 -14.41 1.11 7.15
CA THR A 4 -13.53 2.17 6.63
C THR A 4 -12.07 1.77 6.76
N ALA A 5 -11.32 1.92 5.67
CA ALA A 5 -9.87 1.74 5.65
C ALA A 5 -9.18 2.90 4.93
N ARG A 6 -8.03 3.32 5.45
CA ARG A 6 -7.13 4.24 4.73
C ARG A 6 -6.17 3.42 3.89
N VAL A 7 -6.20 3.61 2.58
CA VAL A 7 -5.26 2.97 1.65
C VAL A 7 -4.15 3.95 1.33
N VAL A 8 -2.90 3.47 1.40
CA VAL A 8 -1.69 4.23 1.09
C VAL A 8 -0.99 3.58 -0.09
N LEU A 9 -0.57 4.41 -1.05
CA LEU A 9 0.21 4.03 -2.21
C LEU A 9 1.52 4.81 -2.20
N HIS A 10 2.63 4.14 -2.53
CA HIS A 10 3.93 4.79 -2.73
C HIS A 10 4.58 4.30 -4.02
N ASP A 11 4.97 5.23 -4.89
CA ASP A 11 5.56 4.90 -6.17
C ASP A 11 7.06 4.58 -6.04
N LEU A 12 7.38 3.29 -5.97
CA LEU A 12 8.76 2.79 -5.90
C LEU A 12 9.42 2.67 -7.28
N ARG A 13 8.72 3.00 -8.37
CA ARG A 13 9.19 2.71 -9.72
C ARG A 13 10.24 3.71 -10.16
N THR A 14 11.45 3.22 -10.37
CA THR A 14 12.55 3.97 -10.96
C THR A 14 12.15 4.49 -12.35
N GLY A 15 12.35 5.78 -12.60
CA GLY A 15 12.00 6.45 -13.86
C GLY A 15 10.52 6.80 -14.02
N SER A 16 9.69 6.58 -13.00
CA SER A 16 8.28 7.01 -13.02
C SER A 16 8.17 8.53 -12.92
N PRO A 17 7.22 9.19 -13.61
CA PRO A 17 6.94 10.61 -13.42
C PRO A 17 6.56 10.99 -11.98
N THR A 18 6.10 10.00 -11.21
CA THR A 18 5.70 10.15 -9.81
C THR A 18 6.61 9.36 -8.86
N GLU A 19 7.81 8.99 -9.27
CA GLU A 19 8.77 8.27 -8.42
C GLU A 19 8.95 8.94 -7.04
N GLY A 20 8.82 8.16 -5.97
CA GLY A 20 8.92 8.62 -4.59
C GLY A 20 7.71 9.40 -4.08
N ARG A 21 6.61 9.50 -4.86
CA ARG A 21 5.38 10.14 -4.40
C ARG A 21 4.53 9.16 -3.60
N THR A 22 3.98 9.68 -2.49
CA THR A 22 3.00 8.99 -1.65
C THR A 22 1.62 9.60 -1.87
N TRP A 23 0.59 8.76 -1.94
CA TRP A 23 -0.81 9.17 -1.99
C TRP A 23 -1.64 8.29 -1.06
N TRP A 24 -2.72 8.83 -0.51
CA TRP A 24 -3.65 8.06 0.31
C TRP A 24 -5.10 8.50 0.08
N THR A 25 -6.03 7.58 0.36
CA THR A 25 -7.47 7.87 0.43
C THR A 25 -8.15 6.94 1.42
N ASP A 26 -9.26 7.40 1.98
CA ASP A 26 -10.16 6.54 2.75
C ASP A 26 -11.14 5.84 1.79
N LEU A 27 -11.34 4.53 1.97
CA LEU A 27 -12.31 3.71 1.26
C LEU A 27 -13.38 3.18 2.20
N GLY A 28 -14.60 3.03 1.67
CA GLY A 28 -15.73 2.43 2.37
C GLY A 28 -16.70 3.45 2.94
N ARG A 29 -17.05 3.32 4.22
CA ARG A 29 -18.05 4.20 4.85
C ARG A 29 -17.51 5.62 5.02
N ARG A 30 -18.33 6.60 4.63
CA ARG A 30 -18.04 8.03 4.77
C ARG A 30 -18.55 8.57 6.12
N PRO A 31 -18.04 9.74 6.57
CA PRO A 31 -18.50 10.38 7.81
C PRO A 31 -20.00 10.70 7.85
N ASP A 32 -20.63 10.92 6.70
CA ASP A 32 -22.08 11.16 6.57
C ASP A 32 -22.94 9.88 6.66
N GLY A 33 -22.30 8.72 6.91
CA GLY A 33 -22.95 7.43 7.02
C GLY A 33 -23.21 6.72 5.69
N SER A 34 -22.99 7.40 4.56
CA SER A 34 -23.07 6.80 3.23
C SER A 34 -21.92 5.83 2.97
N HIS A 35 -22.08 4.96 1.97
CA HIS A 35 -21.11 3.94 1.64
C HIS A 35 -20.58 4.11 0.23
N ASP A 36 -19.26 4.19 0.08
CA ASP A 36 -18.59 4.35 -1.20
C ASP A 36 -18.03 3.00 -1.70
N HIS A 37 -18.51 2.55 -2.86
CA HIS A 37 -18.10 1.28 -3.48
C HIS A 37 -16.95 1.46 -4.50
N ARG A 38 -16.12 2.49 -4.33
CA ARG A 38 -14.92 2.68 -5.15
C ARG A 38 -13.89 1.58 -4.92
N GLY A 39 -13.23 1.20 -6.00
CA GLY A 39 -12.00 0.42 -6.00
C GLY A 39 -10.81 1.28 -6.38
N ILE A 40 -9.61 0.82 -6.02
CA ILE A 40 -8.34 1.41 -6.44
C ILE A 40 -7.66 0.39 -7.35
N TYR A 41 -7.31 0.82 -8.56
CA TYR A 41 -6.41 0.05 -9.40
C TYR A 41 -4.96 0.45 -9.07
N ILE A 42 -4.13 -0.54 -8.78
CA ILE A 42 -2.75 -0.34 -8.34
C ILE A 42 -1.84 -0.95 -9.40
N PRO A 43 -1.09 -0.14 -10.17
CA PRO A 43 -0.17 -0.65 -11.17
C PRO A 43 0.98 -1.46 -10.55
N PRO A 44 1.56 -2.42 -11.29
CA PRO A 44 2.75 -3.16 -10.83
C PRO A 44 3.90 -2.22 -10.43
N GLY A 45 4.56 -2.56 -9.32
CA GLY A 45 5.68 -1.78 -8.79
C GLY A 45 5.29 -0.58 -7.91
N VAL A 46 4.01 -0.26 -7.78
CA VAL A 46 3.54 0.68 -6.74
C VAL A 46 3.35 -0.09 -5.44
N ALA A 47 4.04 0.32 -4.38
CA ALA A 47 3.83 -0.26 -3.06
C ALA A 47 2.46 0.15 -2.52
N HIS A 48 1.79 -0.78 -1.84
CA HIS A 48 0.45 -0.57 -1.30
C HIS A 48 0.36 -1.15 0.11
N GLY A 49 -0.37 -0.46 0.98
CA GLY A 49 -0.84 -0.96 2.26
C GLY A 49 -2.13 -0.28 2.69
N PHE A 50 -2.74 -0.74 3.78
CA PHE A 50 -3.91 -0.09 4.36
C PHE A 50 -3.89 -0.12 5.89
N ALA A 51 -4.54 0.87 6.50
CA ALA A 51 -4.91 0.87 7.92
C ALA A 51 -6.42 0.70 8.06
N ALA A 52 -6.85 -0.24 8.90
CA ALA A 52 -8.25 -0.39 9.28
C ALA A 52 -8.61 0.73 10.28
N LEU A 53 -9.52 1.64 9.90
CA LEU A 53 -10.02 2.70 10.78
C LEU A 53 -11.26 2.27 11.56
N THR A 54 -11.93 1.23 11.09
CA THR A 54 -13.02 0.50 11.77
C THR A 54 -12.83 -0.99 11.56
N GLU A 55 -13.71 -1.82 12.14
CA GLU A 55 -13.87 -3.19 11.64
C GLU A 55 -14.16 -3.13 10.13
N VAL A 56 -13.34 -3.82 9.33
CA VAL A 56 -13.35 -3.68 7.89
C VAL A 56 -13.12 -5.00 7.16
N THR A 57 -13.86 -5.22 6.08
CA THR A 57 -13.63 -6.30 5.12
C THR A 57 -13.19 -5.71 3.80
N ILE A 58 -12.00 -6.11 3.33
CA ILE A 58 -11.42 -5.68 2.05
C ILE A 58 -11.44 -6.86 1.06
N THR A 59 -11.62 -6.53 -0.22
CA THR A 59 -11.58 -7.51 -1.31
C THR A 59 -10.52 -7.06 -2.31
N TYR A 60 -9.62 -7.98 -2.66
CA TYR A 60 -8.61 -7.77 -3.69
C TYR A 60 -8.98 -8.59 -4.92
N LEU A 61 -8.94 -7.93 -6.08
CA LEU A 61 -8.87 -8.61 -7.37
C LEU A 61 -7.42 -8.51 -7.82
N VAL A 62 -6.78 -9.67 -7.97
CA VAL A 62 -5.37 -9.77 -8.35
C VAL A 62 -5.26 -10.42 -9.73
N ASP A 63 -4.23 -10.03 -10.47
CA ASP A 63 -3.94 -10.48 -11.83
C ASP A 63 -2.99 -11.70 -11.87
N GLY A 64 -2.34 -12.03 -10.75
CA GLY A 64 -1.47 -13.18 -10.59
C GLY A 64 -1.83 -14.07 -9.39
N TYR A 65 -1.36 -15.32 -9.44
CA TYR A 65 -1.39 -16.20 -8.27
C TYR A 65 -0.36 -15.76 -7.23
N PHE A 66 -0.64 -16.11 -5.97
CA PHE A 66 0.30 -15.87 -4.87
C PHE A 66 1.66 -16.55 -5.15
N ASN A 67 2.73 -15.77 -5.03
CA ASN A 67 4.11 -16.24 -5.08
C ASN A 67 4.88 -15.69 -3.86
N PRO A 68 5.36 -16.54 -2.94
CA PRO A 68 6.09 -16.09 -1.76
C PRO A 68 7.44 -15.43 -2.10
N ASP A 69 8.05 -15.75 -3.25
CA ASP A 69 9.31 -15.14 -3.68
C ASP A 69 9.14 -13.68 -4.16
N ASP A 70 7.90 -13.30 -4.50
CA ASP A 70 7.51 -11.95 -4.91
C ASP A 70 6.81 -11.18 -3.79
N GLU A 71 6.74 -11.76 -2.58
CA GLU A 71 6.20 -11.13 -1.37
C GLU A 71 7.20 -10.13 -0.76
N LEU A 72 7.64 -9.17 -1.57
CA LEU A 72 8.48 -8.06 -1.14
C LEU A 72 7.67 -7.04 -0.33
N GLY A 73 8.36 -6.16 0.39
CA GLY A 73 7.72 -5.15 1.23
C GLY A 73 8.65 -3.99 1.55
N VAL A 74 8.06 -2.90 2.03
CA VAL A 74 8.75 -1.72 2.55
C VAL A 74 8.10 -1.32 3.87
N ALA A 75 8.89 -0.79 4.79
CA ALA A 75 8.42 -0.42 6.11
C ALA A 75 7.27 0.61 6.03
N TRP A 76 6.18 0.35 6.75
CA TRP A 76 4.99 1.22 6.75
C TRP A 76 5.27 2.61 7.35
N ASP A 77 6.14 2.66 8.36
CA ASP A 77 6.60 3.86 9.08
C ASP A 77 7.88 4.46 8.47
N ASP A 78 8.18 4.14 7.22
CA ASP A 78 9.36 4.67 6.54
C ASP A 78 9.30 6.20 6.46
N PRO A 79 10.34 6.92 6.94
CA PRO A 79 10.33 8.38 6.98
C PRO A 79 10.38 9.03 5.59
N ASP A 80 10.93 8.35 4.57
CA ASP A 80 10.93 8.85 3.20
C ASP A 80 9.55 8.68 2.53
N ILE A 81 8.78 7.66 2.95
CA ILE A 81 7.40 7.48 2.51
C ILE A 81 6.47 8.46 3.23
N GLY A 82 6.66 8.64 4.54
CA GLY A 82 5.99 9.66 5.35
C GLY A 82 4.46 9.62 5.27
N ALA A 83 3.88 8.43 5.14
CA ALA A 83 2.44 8.27 4.94
C ALA A 83 1.63 8.61 6.20
N ASP A 84 0.51 9.31 6.01
CA ASP A 84 -0.50 9.49 7.06
C ASP A 84 -1.44 8.28 7.08
N TRP A 85 -1.21 7.37 8.03
CA TRP A 85 -2.00 6.15 8.19
C TRP A 85 -3.31 6.35 8.96
N GLY A 86 -3.53 7.50 9.59
CA GLY A 86 -4.72 7.74 10.41
C GLY A 86 -4.82 6.89 11.68
N VAL A 87 -3.73 6.24 12.08
CA VAL A 87 -3.61 5.37 13.28
C VAL A 87 -2.26 5.61 13.97
N THR A 88 -2.20 5.41 15.29
CA THR A 88 -0.99 5.70 16.09
C THR A 88 -0.27 4.47 16.64
N ASP A 89 -0.96 3.34 16.82
CA ASP A 89 -0.38 2.08 17.33
C ASP A 89 -0.97 0.88 16.57
N PRO A 90 -0.55 0.66 15.30
CA PRO A 90 -1.13 -0.38 14.47
C PRO A 90 -0.70 -1.77 14.94
N VAL A 91 -1.65 -2.71 14.91
CA VAL A 91 -1.33 -4.13 15.04
C VAL A 91 -0.75 -4.63 13.72
N LEU A 92 0.55 -4.92 13.73
CA LEU A 92 1.28 -5.40 12.55
C LEU A 92 1.54 -6.90 12.60
N SER A 93 1.76 -7.51 11.45
CA SER A 93 2.32 -8.87 11.36
C SER A 93 3.81 -8.88 11.72
N ALA A 94 4.39 -10.05 11.96
CA ALA A 94 5.85 -10.16 12.13
C ALA A 94 6.61 -9.78 10.85
N ARG A 95 6.03 -10.06 9.68
CA ARG A 95 6.59 -9.72 8.38
C ARG A 95 6.62 -8.22 8.13
N ASP A 96 5.51 -7.52 8.37
CA ASP A 96 5.44 -6.07 8.16
C ASP A 96 6.39 -5.31 9.09
N ARG A 97 6.57 -5.82 10.33
CA ARG A 97 7.58 -5.30 11.27
C ARG A 97 9.02 -5.50 10.79
N ALA A 98 9.28 -6.48 9.93
CA ALA A 98 10.60 -6.83 9.44
C ALA A 98 10.91 -6.23 8.05
N ASN A 99 9.95 -5.54 7.42
CA ASN A 99 10.18 -4.93 6.11
C ASN A 99 11.30 -3.87 6.20
N PRO A 100 12.19 -3.80 5.19
CA PRO A 100 13.27 -2.83 5.16
C PRO A 100 12.75 -1.41 4.93
N ARG A 101 13.58 -0.41 5.28
CA ARG A 101 13.36 0.97 4.86
C ARG A 101 13.52 1.08 3.34
N ARG A 102 12.89 2.09 2.74
CA ARG A 102 12.97 2.38 1.29
C ARG A 102 14.42 2.52 0.83
N ALA A 103 15.24 3.21 1.62
CA ALA A 103 16.66 3.40 1.31
C ALA A 103 17.44 2.07 1.23
N ASP A 104 17.02 1.07 2.01
CA ASP A 104 17.69 -0.23 2.14
C ASP A 104 17.16 -1.28 1.15
N LEU A 105 16.20 -0.91 0.29
CA LEU A 105 15.69 -1.82 -0.74
C LEU A 105 16.81 -2.18 -1.73
N PRO A 106 17.08 -3.48 -1.98
CA PRO A 106 18.08 -3.91 -2.94
C PRO A 106 17.82 -3.33 -4.33
N ALA A 107 18.85 -2.80 -4.98
CA ALA A 107 18.71 -2.11 -6.26
C ALA A 107 18.16 -3.02 -7.38
N ASP A 108 18.51 -4.31 -7.36
CA ASP A 108 18.03 -5.35 -8.28
C ASP A 108 16.55 -5.74 -8.05
N ARG A 109 15.98 -5.34 -6.91
CA ARG A 109 14.59 -5.58 -6.54
C ARG A 109 13.70 -4.33 -6.63
N ARG A 110 14.28 -3.17 -7.00
CA ARG A 110 13.49 -1.94 -7.16
C ARG A 110 12.71 -2.02 -8.47
N PRO A 111 11.39 -1.76 -8.44
CA PRO A 111 10.60 -1.75 -9.66
C PRO A 111 11.00 -0.56 -10.54
N HIS A 112 10.63 -0.62 -11.82
CA HIS A 112 10.85 0.44 -12.79
C HIS A 112 9.55 0.78 -13.52
N ALA A 113 9.49 1.96 -14.13
CA ALA A 113 8.33 2.36 -14.91
C ALA A 113 8.12 1.42 -16.12
N GLY A 114 6.85 1.13 -16.44
CA GLY A 114 6.49 0.30 -17.59
C GLY A 114 6.43 -1.21 -17.33
N LEU A 115 6.58 -1.66 -16.08
CA LEU A 115 6.28 -3.04 -15.69
C LEU A 115 4.85 -3.43 -16.13
N ARG A 116 4.72 -4.65 -16.64
CA ARG A 116 3.45 -5.25 -17.04
C ARG A 116 3.33 -6.60 -16.33
N THR A 117 2.11 -6.94 -15.95
CA THR A 117 1.70 -8.27 -15.48
C THR A 117 1.61 -9.26 -16.62
#